data_AF-A0A1A3KRI7-F1
#
_entry.id   AF-A0A1A3KRI7-F1
#
_cell.length_a   1.000
_cell.length_b   1.000
_cell.length_c   1.000
_cell.angle_alpha   90.00
_cell.angle_beta   90.00
_cell.angle_gamma   90.00
#
_symmetry.space_group_name_H-M   'P 1'
#
loop_
_entity.id
_entity.type
_entity.pdbx_description
1 polymer ?
#
loop_
_entity_poly.entity_id
_entity_poly.type
_entity_poly.pdbx_seq_one_letter_code
_entity_poly.pdbx_strand_id
1 'polypeptide(L)' 'MTSNLPFARWGDVFGDQVVAAAMIDRIVHHADVLTLKGSSYRLKDTGIDTLPSARADNTAQ' A
#
# COMPACT_ATOMS: atom_id res chain seq x y z
N MET A 1 -1.09 0.26 -12.09
CA MET A 1 -1.35 -0.67 -10.97
C MET A 1 -1.61 0.17 -9.72
N THR A 2 -2.54 -0.25 -8.86
CA THR A 2 -2.77 0.40 -7.55
C THR A 2 -2.57 -0.63 -6.44
N SER A 3 -2.00 -0.21 -5.32
CA SER A 3 -1.84 -1.04 -4.13
C SER A 3 -2.01 -0.19 -2.88
N ASN A 4 -2.64 -0.77 -1.86
CA ASN A 4 -2.76 -0.21 -0.52
C ASN A 4 -1.66 -0.71 0.42
N LEU A 5 -0.76 -1.59 -0.05
CA LEU A 5 0.35 -2.12 0.74
C LEU A 5 1.69 -1.60 0.23
N PRO A 6 2.62 -1.20 1.12
CA PRO A 6 3.97 -0.87 0.73
C PRO A 6 4.69 -2.11 0.20
N PHE A 7 5.67 -1.92 -0.71
CA PHE A 7 6.43 -3.01 -1.33
C PHE A 7 7.09 -3.97 -0.33
N ALA A 8 7.47 -3.48 0.86
CA ALA A 8 8.02 -4.32 1.92
C ALA A 8 7.05 -5.43 2.39
N ARG A 9 5.74 -5.19 2.33
CA ARG A 9 4.70 -6.16 2.73
C ARG A 9 4.25 -7.07 1.59
N TRP A 10 4.84 -6.93 0.40
CA TRP A 10 4.47 -7.77 -0.73
C TRP A 10 4.99 -9.20 -0.59
N GLY A 11 6.02 -9.43 0.23
CA GLY A 11 6.44 -10.78 0.60
C GLY A 11 5.31 -11.60 1.23
N ASP A 12 4.48 -10.97 2.08
CA ASP A 12 3.31 -11.63 2.69
C ASP A 12 2.24 -12.01 1.67
N VAL A 13 2.11 -11.23 0.60
CA VAL A 13 1.09 -11.43 -0.45
C VAL A 13 1.53 -12.50 -1.46
N PHE A 14 2.81 -12.46 -1.86
CA PHE A 14 3.36 -13.42 -2.81
C PHE A 14 3.92 -14.69 -2.13
N GLY A 15 3.91 -14.75 -0.81
CA GLY A 15 4.38 -15.87 0.00
C GLY A 15 5.91 -15.99 0.09
N ASP A 16 6.65 -15.16 -0.64
CA ASP A 16 8.11 -15.17 -0.69
C ASP A 16 8.65 -13.77 -1.04
N GLN A 17 9.66 -13.32 -0.30
CA GLN A 17 10.27 -12.00 -0.45
C GLN A 17 11.09 -11.86 -1.75
N VAL A 18 11.73 -12.93 -2.22
CA VAL A 18 12.50 -13.00 -3.47
C VAL A 18 11.58 -12.89 -4.67
N VAL A 19 10.46 -13.63 -4.64
CA VAL A 19 9.44 -13.54 -5.70
C VAL A 19 8.83 -12.14 -5.74
N ALA A 20 8.48 -11.58 -4.59
CA ALA A 20 7.97 -10.22 -4.49
C ALA A 20 8.95 -9.20 -5.10
N ALA A 21 10.25 -9.28 -4.75
CA ALA A 21 11.27 -8.39 -5.29
C ALA A 21 11.41 -8.50 -6.82
N ALA A 22 11.43 -9.71 -7.37
CA ALA A 22 11.51 -9.93 -8.82
C ALA A 22 10.27 -9.40 -9.56
N MET A 23 9.09 -9.48 -8.95
CA MET A 23 7.86 -8.93 -9.51
C MET A 23 7.85 -7.39 -9.47
N ILE A 24 8.28 -6.80 -8.34
CA ILE A 24 8.40 -5.35 -8.19
C ILE A 24 9.35 -4.82 -9.27
N ASP A 25 10.55 -5.39 -9.40
CA ASP A 25 11.55 -5.01 -10.41
C ASP A 25 10.94 -4.92 -11.82
N ARG A 26 10.26 -5.98 -12.26
CA ARG A 26 9.60 -6.02 -13.58
C ARG A 26 8.53 -4.96 -13.76
N ILE A 27 7.74 -4.69 -12.73
CA ILE A 27 6.62 -3.73 -12.81
C ILE A 27 7.15 -2.29 -12.80
N VAL A 28 8.16 -1.99 -11.98
CA VAL A 28 8.69 -0.62 -11.83
C VAL A 28 9.68 -0.24 -12.92
N HIS A 29 10.26 -1.21 -13.66
CA HIS A 29 11.27 -0.96 -14.68
C HIS A 29 10.85 0.09 -15.75
N HIS A 30 9.56 0.17 -16.06
CA HIS A 30 9.01 1.17 -16.99
C HIS A 30 7.79 1.90 -16.42
N ALA A 31 7.72 2.07 -15.10
CA ALA A 31 6.59 2.72 -14.44
C ALA A 31 7.02 3.83 -13.49
N ASP A 32 6.20 4.87 -13.41
CA ASP A 32 6.34 5.91 -12.40
C ASP A 32 5.66 5.48 -11.10
N VAL A 33 6.40 5.55 -9.98
CA VAL A 33 5.89 5.21 -8.66
C VAL A 33 5.35 6.47 -7.99
N LEU A 34 4.03 6.52 -7.81
CA LEU A 34 3.34 7.62 -7.14
C LEU A 34 2.82 7.18 -5.77
N THR A 35 3.32 7.80 -4.71
CA THR A 35 2.81 7.57 -3.34
C THR A 35 1.66 8.53 -3.05
N LEU A 36 0.47 7.97 -2.85
CA LEU A 36 -0.73 8.73 -2.48
C LEU A 36 -0.80 8.91 -0.96
N LYS A 37 -1.11 10.13 -0.52
CA LYS A 37 -1.33 10.50 0.88
C LYS A 37 -2.64 11.26 1.00
N GLY A 38 -3.20 11.25 2.20
CA GLY A 38 -4.41 11.99 2.54
C GLY A 38 -5.57 11.08 2.94
N SER A 39 -6.62 11.75 3.40
CA SER A 39 -7.82 11.10 3.92
C SER A 39 -8.62 10.43 2.83
N SER A 40 -9.35 9.37 3.18
CA SER A 40 -10.14 8.63 2.21
C SER A 40 -11.28 9.50 1.68
N TYR A 41 -11.33 9.68 0.36
CA TYR A 41 -12.37 10.48 -0.30
C TYR A 41 -13.79 10.04 0.05
N ARG A 42 -14.00 8.74 0.31
CA ARG A 42 -15.31 8.17 0.67
C ARG A 42 -15.85 8.69 2.00
N LEU A 43 -15.00 9.23 2.87
CA LEU A 43 -15.35 9.66 4.21
C LEU A 43 -15.52 11.19 4.30
N LYS A 44 -15.36 11.90 3.17
CA LYS A 44 -15.34 13.36 3.10
C LYS A 44 -16.52 14.04 3.82
N ASP A 45 -17.70 13.45 3.76
CA ASP A 45 -18.93 14.00 4.34
C ASP A 45 -19.40 13.27 5.62
N THR A 46 -18.61 12.31 6.10
CA THR A 46 -18.94 11.52 7.30
C THR A 46 -18.35 12.13 8.58
N GLY A 47 -17.47 13.13 8.47
CA GLY A 47 -16.74 13.70 9.62
C GLY A 47 -15.66 12.76 10.19
N ILE A 48 -15.37 11.66 9.50
CA ILE A 48 -14.36 10.68 9.89
C ILE A 48 -13.14 10.90 8.98
N ASP A 49 -12.02 11.32 9.55
CA ASP A 49 -10.84 11.66 8.74
C ASP A 49 -10.02 10.42 8.33
N THR A 50 -10.02 9.37 9.16
CA THR A 50 -9.23 8.15 8.91
C THR A 50 -10.00 6.87 9.23
N LEU A 51 -9.80 5.84 8.41
CA LEU A 51 -10.42 4.53 8.60
C LEU A 51 -9.89 3.86 9.87
N PRO A 52 -10.73 3.20 10.68
CA PRO A 52 -10.28 2.42 11.84
C PRO A 52 -9.24 1.36 11.50
N SER A 53 -9.41 0.65 10.37
CA SER A 53 -8.45 -0.36 9.89
C SER A 53 -7.07 0.23 9.59
N ALA A 54 -7.01 1.46 9.07
CA ALA A 54 -5.75 2.11 8.72
C ALA A 54 -4.94 2.55 9.97
N ARG A 55 -5.61 2.69 11.13
CA ARG A 55 -4.92 2.98 12.40
C ARG A 55 -4.18 1.77 12.95
N ALA A 56 -4.73 0.56 12.75
CA ALA A 56 -4.15 -0.67 13.28
C ALA A 56 -2.77 -0.97 12.67
N ASP A 57 -2.59 -0.73 11.36
CA ASP A 57 -1.36 -1.03 10.64
C ASP A 57 -0.16 -0.12 11.03
N ASN A 58 -0.39 1.14 11.43
CA ASN A 58 0.68 2.07 11.82
C ASN A 58 1.31 1.77 13.19
N THR A 59 0.63 0.98 14.03
CA THR A 59 1.13 0.57 15.35
C THR A 59 2.03 -0.66 15.30
N ALA A 60 2.09 -1.33 14.15
CA ALA A 60 2.83 -2.57 13.93
C ALA A 60 4.05 -2.41 13.00
N GLN A 61 4.42 -1.16 12.66
CA GLN A 61 5.65 -0.81 11.95
C GLN A 61 6.74 -0.29 12.87
#